data_AF-A0A328ARP5-F1
#
_entry.id   AF-A0A328ARP5-F1
#
_cell.length_a   1.000
_cell.length_b   1.000
_cell.length_c   1.000
_cell.angle_alpha   90.00
_cell.angle_beta   90.00
_cell.angle_gamma   90.00
#
_symmetry.space_group_name_H-M   'P 1'
#
loop_
_entity.id
_entity.type
_entity.pdbx_description
1 polymer ?
#
loop_
_entity_poly.entity_id
_entity_poly.type
_entity_poly.pdbx_seq_one_letter_code
_entity_poly.pdbx_strand_id
1 'polypeptide(L)'
;MGALHLRHELHDEEARLLAELRALRRSQRALAPNALVAPLTSGQRIADLVAATMGSCCFIVIQSASLVLWVTLNITAYIQHWDPYPFILLNLALSFQAAYAAPFIMMSQNRQQDVDRREAANDYRINIKAELEIELLHDKIDQLREKEVLALTQAAQGLTVLLQKQ
;
A
#
# COMPACT_ATOMS: atom_id res chain seq x y z
N MET A 1 25.84 27.46 38.51
CA MET A 1 24.80 27.97 37.58
C MET A 1 25.04 27.58 36.10
N GLY A 2 26.27 27.33 35.63
CA GLY A 2 26.53 27.00 34.21
C GLY A 2 26.12 25.59 33.74
N ALA A 3 26.16 24.58 34.62
CA ALA A 3 25.86 23.19 34.24
C ALA A 3 24.36 22.92 33.93
N LEU A 4 23.45 23.70 34.52
CA LEU A 4 22.01 23.59 34.25
C LEU A 4 21.64 24.24 32.89
N HIS A 5 22.37 25.29 32.51
CA HIS A 5 22.18 26.05 31.28
C HIS A 5 22.64 25.23 30.06
N LEU A 6 23.80 24.58 30.15
CA LEU A 6 24.33 23.71 29.08
C LEU A 6 23.41 22.50 28.79
N ARG A 7 22.73 21.99 29.82
CA ARG A 7 21.77 20.89 29.70
C ARG A 7 20.46 21.32 29.04
N HIS A 8 20.07 22.58 29.17
CA HIS A 8 18.90 23.15 28.49
C HIS A 8 19.19 23.41 27.01
N GLU A 9 20.33 24.01 26.69
CA GLU A 9 20.77 24.27 25.31
C GLU A 9 20.89 22.97 24.48
N LEU A 10 21.45 21.90 25.09
CA LEU A 10 21.56 20.60 24.43
C LEU A 10 20.18 19.97 24.13
N HIS A 11 19.22 20.14 25.06
CA HIS A 11 17.85 19.66 24.89
C HIS A 11 17.10 20.39 23.77
N ASP A 12 17.34 21.70 23.63
CA ASP A 12 16.72 22.52 22.59
C ASP A 12 17.29 22.20 21.19
N GLU A 13 18.58 21.90 21.09
CA GLU A 13 19.19 21.43 19.84
C GLU A 13 18.69 20.03 19.44
N GLU A 14 18.60 19.09 20.38
CA GLU A 14 18.06 17.76 20.13
C GLU A 14 16.60 17.83 19.65
N ALA A 15 15.78 18.71 20.24
CA ALA A 15 14.40 18.91 19.84
C ALA A 15 14.28 19.43 18.40
N ARG A 16 15.18 20.33 17.98
CA ARG A 16 15.25 20.87 16.61
C ARG A 16 15.69 19.81 15.61
N LEU A 17 16.74 19.05 15.92
CA LEU A 17 17.23 17.96 15.07
C LEU A 17 16.16 16.87 14.90
N LEU A 18 15.43 16.54 15.97
CA LEU A 18 14.30 15.61 15.89
C LEU A 18 13.16 16.16 15.02
N ALA A 19 12.85 17.45 15.09
CA ALA A 19 11.85 18.07 14.25
C ALA A 19 12.25 18.05 12.77
N GLU A 20 13.52 18.32 12.48
CA GLU A 20 14.08 18.28 11.13
C GLU A 20 14.11 16.85 10.55
N LEU A 21 14.58 15.87 11.32
CA LEU A 21 14.53 14.46 10.94
C LEU A 21 13.09 14.00 10.67
N ARG A 22 12.12 14.44 11.48
CA ARG A 22 10.69 14.15 11.23
C ARG A 22 10.20 14.79 9.94
N ALA A 23 10.65 16.00 9.60
CA ALA A 23 10.30 16.68 8.35
C ALA A 23 10.90 15.95 7.14
N LEU A 24 12.18 15.56 7.21
CA LEU A 24 12.88 14.78 6.19
C LEU A 24 12.29 13.37 6.02
N ARG A 25 11.86 12.74 7.12
CA ARG A 25 11.16 11.44 7.05
C ARG A 25 9.80 11.58 6.39
N ARG A 26 9.08 12.69 6.65
CA ARG A 26 7.80 13.00 6.00
C ARG A 26 7.99 13.24 4.50
N SER A 27 9.04 13.96 4.10
CA SER A 27 9.35 14.14 2.68
C SER A 27 9.72 12.81 2.04
N GLN A 28 10.61 12.01 2.62
CA GLN A 28 10.95 10.68 2.08
C GLN A 28 9.75 9.75 1.94
N ARG A 29 8.80 9.78 2.89
CA ARG A 29 7.55 9.01 2.83
C ARG A 29 6.61 9.49 1.72
N ALA A 30 6.61 10.78 1.41
CA ALA A 30 5.86 11.32 0.28
C ALA A 30 6.53 11.02 -1.09
N LEU A 31 7.82 10.65 -1.08
CA LEU A 31 8.66 10.46 -2.26
C LEU A 31 8.76 8.99 -2.75
N ALA A 32 8.20 8.01 -2.02
CA ALA A 32 8.06 6.62 -2.49
C ALA A 32 6.56 6.24 -2.54
N PRO A 33 6.03 5.53 -3.56
CA PRO A 33 6.62 4.79 -4.68
C PRO A 33 6.08 5.18 -6.07
N ASN A 34 5.37 6.30 -6.24
CA ASN A 34 4.80 6.67 -7.55
C ASN A 34 5.83 7.17 -8.57
N ALA A 35 7.06 7.49 -8.16
CA ALA A 35 8.09 8.06 -9.03
C ALA A 35 8.77 7.06 -9.98
N LEU A 36 8.59 5.75 -9.78
CA LEU A 36 9.14 4.70 -10.66
C LEU A 36 8.08 4.04 -11.55
N VAL A 37 6.87 4.60 -11.62
CA VAL A 37 5.86 4.12 -12.56
C VAL A 37 6.33 4.53 -13.96
N ALA A 38 7.02 3.60 -14.62
CA ALA A 38 7.35 3.69 -16.03
C ALA A 38 6.11 4.14 -16.82
N PRO A 39 6.25 4.98 -17.85
CA PRO A 39 5.12 5.45 -18.63
C PRO A 39 4.31 4.22 -19.09
N LEU A 40 3.06 4.16 -18.64
CA LEU A 40 2.15 3.06 -18.92
C LEU A 40 2.14 2.85 -20.44
N THR A 41 2.55 1.67 -20.88
CA THR A 41 2.45 1.33 -22.30
C THR A 41 0.98 1.37 -22.72
N SER A 42 0.69 1.66 -23.98
CA SER A 42 -0.70 1.81 -24.46
C SER A 42 -1.58 0.59 -24.11
N GLY A 43 -0.99 -0.61 -24.06
CA GLY A 43 -1.65 -1.83 -23.61
C GLY A 43 -1.99 -1.84 -22.11
N GLN A 44 -1.13 -1.28 -21.26
CA GLN A 44 -1.39 -1.16 -19.82
C GLN A 44 -2.52 -0.17 -19.53
N ARG A 45 -2.65 0.91 -20.30
CA ARG A 45 -3.78 1.85 -20.17
C ARG A 45 -5.12 1.21 -20.54
N ILE A 46 -5.16 0.42 -21.61
CA ILE A 46 -6.37 -0.30 -22.02
C ILE A 46 -6.70 -1.38 -20.99
N ALA A 47 -5.70 -2.10 -20.48
CA ALA A 47 -5.88 -3.09 -19.42
C ALA A 47 -6.41 -2.47 -18.11
N ASP A 48 -5.87 -1.33 -17.68
CA ASP A 48 -6.35 -0.63 -16.47
C ASP A 48 -7.78 -0.08 -16.68
N LEU A 49 -8.13 0.38 -17.89
CA LEU A 49 -9.50 0.79 -18.22
C LEU A 49 -10.46 -0.40 -18.23
N VAL A 50 -10.05 -1.54 -18.79
CA VAL A 50 -10.85 -2.78 -18.83
C VAL A 50 -11.00 -3.41 -17.44
N ALA A 51 -9.96 -3.36 -16.61
CA ALA A 51 -10.03 -3.80 -15.22
C ALA A 51 -10.99 -2.91 -14.39
N ALA A 52 -10.92 -1.59 -14.59
CA ALA A 52 -11.83 -0.64 -13.95
C ALA A 52 -13.29 -0.82 -14.40
N THR A 53 -13.54 -1.20 -15.66
CA THR A 53 -14.89 -1.46 -16.16
C THR A 53 -15.42 -2.83 -15.74
N MET A 54 -14.60 -3.89 -15.76
CA MET A 54 -15.01 -5.23 -15.34
C MET A 54 -15.30 -5.34 -13.84
N GLY A 55 -14.67 -4.53 -12.99
CA GLY A 55 -14.98 -4.45 -11.56
C GLY A 55 -16.26 -3.69 -11.21
N SER A 56 -16.89 -3.02 -12.18
CA SER A 56 -18.03 -2.14 -11.95
C SER A 56 -19.35 -2.81 -12.32
N CYS A 57 -20.37 -2.72 -11.44
CA CYS A 57 -21.74 -3.12 -11.74
C CYS A 57 -22.30 -2.49 -13.04
N CYS A 58 -21.70 -1.39 -13.51
CA CYS A 58 -22.04 -0.74 -14.77
C CYS A 58 -21.82 -1.67 -16.00
N PHE A 59 -20.79 -2.52 -16.00
CA PHE A 59 -20.53 -3.45 -17.09
C PHE A 59 -21.67 -4.47 -17.25
N ILE A 60 -22.15 -5.02 -16.14
CA ILE A 60 -23.28 -5.96 -16.13
C ILE A 60 -24.53 -5.28 -16.70
N VAL A 61 -24.80 -4.03 -16.29
CA VAL A 61 -25.97 -3.27 -16.77
C VAL A 61 -25.90 -3.00 -18.28
N ILE A 62 -24.74 -2.57 -18.80
CA ILE A 62 -24.56 -2.33 -20.25
C ILE A 62 -24.70 -3.64 -21.04
N GLN A 63 -24.09 -4.73 -20.54
CA GLN A 63 -24.16 -6.04 -21.17
C GLN A 63 -25.59 -6.58 -21.20
N SER A 64 -26.33 -6.46 -20.10
CA SER A 64 -27.75 -6.85 -20.02
C SER A 64 -28.62 -5.97 -20.92
N ALA A 65 -28.38 -4.66 -20.97
CA ALA A 65 -29.12 -3.75 -21.84
C ALA A 65 -28.88 -4.05 -23.32
N SER A 66 -27.64 -4.34 -23.72
CA SER A 66 -27.29 -4.76 -25.08
C SER A 66 -28.01 -6.06 -25.47
N LEU A 67 -28.06 -7.04 -24.56
CA LEU A 67 -28.74 -8.31 -24.80
C LEU A 67 -30.26 -8.12 -24.96
N VAL A 68 -30.88 -7.31 -24.09
CA VAL A 68 -32.31 -6.95 -24.18
C VAL A 68 -32.61 -6.19 -25.47
N LEU A 69 -31.75 -5.24 -25.87
CA LEU A 69 -31.87 -4.52 -27.13
C LEU A 69 -31.79 -5.46 -28.33
N TRP A 70 -30.85 -6.42 -28.31
CA TRP A 70 -30.65 -7.39 -29.39
C TRP A 70 -31.84 -8.34 -29.54
N VAL A 71 -32.40 -8.79 -28.42
CA VAL A 71 -33.64 -9.59 -28.37
C VAL A 71 -34.82 -8.79 -28.90
N THR A 72 -34.95 -7.52 -28.48
CA THR A 72 -36.04 -6.63 -28.93
C THR A 72 -35.95 -6.35 -30.42
N LEU A 73 -34.74 -6.10 -30.94
CA LEU A 73 -34.49 -5.94 -32.38
C LEU A 73 -34.79 -7.21 -33.16
N ASN A 74 -34.44 -8.40 -32.66
CA ASN A 74 -34.77 -9.68 -33.31
C ASN A 74 -36.28 -9.94 -33.35
N ILE A 75 -37.01 -9.65 -32.28
CA ILE A 75 -38.48 -9.78 -32.23
C ILE A 75 -39.14 -8.78 -33.19
N THR A 76 -38.60 -7.56 -33.30
CA THR A 76 -39.14 -6.52 -34.20
C THR A 76 -38.78 -6.77 -35.67
N ALA A 77 -37.62 -7.38 -35.93
CA ALA A 77 -37.15 -7.79 -37.26
C ALA A 77 -37.83 -9.07 -37.81
N TYR A 78 -38.78 -9.65 -37.06
CA TYR A 78 -39.60 -10.79 -37.50
C TYR A 78 -40.37 -10.55 -38.81
N ILE A 79 -40.51 -9.28 -39.23
CA ILE A 79 -41.12 -8.90 -40.52
C ILE A 79 -40.21 -9.24 -41.73
N GLN A 80 -38.90 -9.45 -41.53
CA GLN A 80 -37.91 -9.67 -42.60
C GLN A 80 -37.19 -11.04 -42.56
N HIS A 81 -37.62 -12.00 -41.72
CA HIS A 81 -37.07 -13.37 -41.65
C HIS A 81 -35.55 -13.48 -41.45
N TRP A 82 -34.91 -12.46 -40.86
CA TRP A 82 -33.44 -12.40 -40.78
C TRP A 82 -32.80 -13.45 -39.85
N ASP A 83 -33.54 -14.02 -38.88
CA ASP A 83 -33.04 -15.11 -38.04
C ASP A 83 -34.19 -16.05 -37.57
N PRO A 84 -34.50 -17.14 -38.29
CA PRO A 84 -35.50 -18.14 -37.90
C PRO A 84 -35.04 -18.97 -36.68
N TYR A 85 -36.00 -19.50 -35.92
CA TYR A 85 -35.75 -20.39 -34.78
C TYR A 85 -34.84 -21.58 -35.19
N PRO A 86 -33.72 -21.89 -34.52
CA PRO A 86 -33.20 -21.40 -33.25
C PRO A 86 -32.08 -20.35 -33.46
N PHE A 87 -32.21 -19.14 -32.90
CA PHE A 87 -31.31 -17.98 -33.01
C PHE A 87 -29.80 -18.32 -33.12
N ILE A 88 -29.33 -18.68 -34.31
CA ILE A 88 -28.01 -19.32 -34.50
C ILE A 88 -26.92 -18.26 -34.35
N LEU A 89 -27.20 -17.04 -34.80
CA LEU A 89 -26.29 -15.90 -34.72
C LEU A 89 -26.17 -15.41 -33.28
N LEU A 90 -27.26 -15.37 -32.52
CA LEU A 90 -27.24 -15.02 -31.09
C LEU A 90 -26.43 -16.04 -30.29
N ASN A 91 -26.64 -17.32 -30.55
CA ASN A 91 -25.91 -18.39 -29.88
C ASN A 91 -24.40 -18.33 -30.20
N LEU A 92 -24.05 -18.10 -31.47
CA LEU A 92 -22.66 -17.92 -31.90
C LEU A 92 -22.01 -16.70 -31.23
N ALA A 93 -22.71 -15.57 -31.20
CA ALA A 93 -22.23 -14.34 -30.58
C ALA A 93 -22.01 -14.51 -29.08
N LEU A 94 -22.95 -15.13 -28.35
CA LEU A 94 -22.81 -15.40 -26.92
C LEU A 94 -21.67 -16.39 -26.62
N SER A 95 -21.51 -17.43 -27.46
CA SER A 95 -20.42 -18.39 -27.34
C SER A 95 -19.05 -17.72 -27.54
N PHE A 96 -18.94 -16.85 -28.54
CA PHE A 96 -17.73 -16.06 -28.77
C PHE A 96 -17.46 -15.08 -27.62
N GLN A 97 -18.49 -14.40 -27.11
CA GLN A 97 -18.37 -13.47 -25.99
C GLN A 97 -17.85 -14.18 -24.73
N ALA A 98 -18.38 -15.37 -24.42
CA ALA A 98 -17.92 -16.18 -23.30
C ALA A 98 -16.47 -16.66 -23.48
N ALA A 99 -16.09 -17.06 -24.70
CA ALA A 99 -14.73 -17.49 -25.00
C ALA A 99 -13.68 -16.39 -24.79
N TYR A 100 -14.02 -15.13 -25.11
CA TYR A 100 -13.11 -13.99 -24.87
C TYR A 100 -13.13 -13.51 -23.42
N ALA A 101 -14.23 -13.69 -22.69
CA ALA A 101 -14.33 -13.25 -21.30
C ALA A 101 -13.25 -13.90 -20.41
N ALA A 102 -13.00 -15.19 -20.54
CA ALA A 102 -12.06 -15.91 -19.68
C ALA A 102 -10.60 -15.40 -19.78
N PRO A 103 -10.02 -15.22 -20.99
CA PRO A 103 -8.70 -14.59 -21.13
C PRO A 103 -8.63 -13.16 -20.59
N PHE A 104 -9.67 -12.34 -20.80
CA PHE A 104 -9.70 -10.97 -20.26
C PHE A 104 -9.70 -10.97 -18.73
N ILE A 105 -10.52 -11.83 -18.12
CA ILE A 105 -10.55 -12.02 -16.66
C ILE A 105 -9.18 -12.48 -16.16
N MET A 106 -8.56 -13.47 -16.83
CA MET A 106 -7.24 -13.98 -16.45
C MET A 106 -6.15 -12.91 -16.56
N MET A 107 -6.16 -12.08 -17.61
CA MET A 107 -5.23 -10.96 -17.76
C MET A 107 -5.42 -9.89 -16.67
N SER A 108 -6.67 -9.55 -16.34
CA SER A 108 -6.99 -8.63 -15.24
C SER A 108 -6.55 -9.18 -13.89
N GLN A 109 -6.75 -10.48 -13.65
CA GLN A 109 -6.30 -11.16 -12.42
C GLN A 109 -4.77 -11.18 -12.31
N ASN A 110 -4.06 -11.53 -13.39
CA ASN A 110 -2.59 -11.54 -13.39
C ASN A 110 -2.01 -10.14 -13.10
N ARG A 111 -2.66 -9.08 -13.62
CA ARG A 111 -2.31 -7.69 -13.32
C ARG A 111 -2.54 -7.35 -11.84
N GLN A 112 -3.69 -7.73 -11.29
CA GLN A 112 -3.99 -7.49 -9.88
C GLN A 112 -2.98 -8.21 -8.97
N GLN A 113 -2.68 -9.48 -9.26
CA GLN A 113 -1.69 -10.26 -8.52
C GLN A 113 -0.29 -9.64 -8.56
N ASP A 114 0.14 -9.07 -9.69
CA ASP A 114 1.40 -8.36 -9.80
C ASP A 114 1.44 -7.10 -8.93
N VAL A 115 0.33 -6.36 -8.83
CA VAL A 115 0.21 -5.18 -7.95
C VAL A 115 0.26 -5.63 -6.49
N ASP A 116 -0.58 -6.59 -6.12
CA ASP A 116 -0.66 -7.14 -4.76
C ASP A 116 0.70 -7.70 -4.30
N ARG A 117 1.43 -8.38 -5.20
CA ARG A 117 2.78 -8.91 -4.91
C ARG A 117 3.80 -7.79 -4.65
N ARG A 118 3.72 -6.67 -5.38
CA ARG A 118 4.61 -5.51 -5.18
C ARG A 118 4.30 -4.82 -3.85
N GLU A 119 3.01 -4.68 -3.53
CA GLU A 119 2.57 -4.10 -2.26
C GLU A 119 3.04 -4.97 -1.08
N ALA A 120 2.83 -6.28 -1.15
CA ALA A 120 3.32 -7.23 -0.14
C ALA A 120 4.85 -7.18 0.03
N ALA A 121 5.61 -7.08 -1.06
CA ALA A 121 7.07 -6.95 -0.98
C ALA A 121 7.50 -5.63 -0.32
N ASN A 122 6.78 -4.54 -0.57
CA ASN A 122 7.03 -3.26 0.09
C ASN A 122 6.70 -3.31 1.58
N ASP A 123 5.54 -3.87 1.94
CA ASP A 123 5.12 -4.04 3.33
C ASP A 123 6.10 -4.91 4.12
N TYR A 124 6.60 -5.99 3.51
CA TYR A 124 7.65 -6.81 4.10
C TYR A 124 8.91 -5.99 4.42
N ARG A 125 9.37 -5.16 3.47
CA ARG A 125 10.55 -4.30 3.69
C ARG A 125 10.33 -3.26 4.79
N ILE A 126 9.12 -2.69 4.85
CA ILE A 126 8.76 -1.74 5.92
C ILE A 126 8.75 -2.45 7.27
N ASN A 127 8.21 -3.67 7.32
CA ASN A 127 8.15 -4.47 8.54
C ASN A 127 9.55 -4.79 9.09
N ILE A 128 10.45 -5.32 8.25
CA ILE A 128 11.85 -5.58 8.64
C ILE A 128 12.55 -4.30 9.12
N LYS A 129 12.31 -3.17 8.46
CA LYS A 129 12.87 -1.89 8.90
C LYS A 129 12.32 -1.45 10.26
N ALA A 130 11.03 -1.65 10.51
CA ALA A 130 10.41 -1.33 11.79
C ALA A 130 10.93 -2.24 12.91
N GLU A 131 11.11 -3.54 12.63
CA GLU A 131 11.70 -4.50 13.57
C GLU A 131 13.11 -4.07 13.99
N LEU A 132 13.98 -3.73 13.03
CA LEU A 132 15.33 -3.24 13.33
C LEU A 132 15.33 -1.91 14.12
N GLU A 133 14.41 -1.00 13.80
CA GLU A 133 14.28 0.27 14.55
C GLU A 133 13.83 0.02 16.00
N ILE A 134 12.96 -0.96 16.24
CA ILE A 134 12.54 -1.38 17.58
C ILE A 134 13.69 -2.03 18.34
N GLU A 135 14.50 -2.86 17.69
CA GLU A 135 15.68 -3.49 18.28
C GLU A 135 16.72 -2.45 18.71
N LEU A 136 17.02 -1.48 17.84
CA LEU A 136 17.92 -0.37 18.16
C LEU A 136 17.40 0.50 19.31
N LEU A 137 16.07 0.72 19.38
CA LEU A 137 15.47 1.44 20.50
C LEU A 137 15.61 0.66 21.81
N HIS A 138 15.44 -0.67 21.79
CA HIS A 138 15.65 -1.51 22.98
C HIS A 138 17.09 -1.42 23.48
N ASP A 139 18.07 -1.62 22.60
CA ASP A 139 19.50 -1.53 22.96
C ASP A 139 19.83 -0.16 23.57
N LYS A 140 19.30 0.93 23.00
CA LYS A 140 19.52 2.27 23.53
C LYS A 140 18.85 2.49 24.88
N ILE A 141 17.67 1.92 25.11
CA ILE A 141 16.99 1.96 26.41
C ILE A 141 17.79 1.18 27.46
N ASP A 142 18.29 0.00 27.12
CA ASP A 142 19.07 -0.84 28.03
C ASP A 142 20.38 -0.15 28.43
N GLN A 143 21.08 0.47 27.47
CA GLN A 143 22.27 1.28 27.75
C GLN A 143 21.99 2.47 28.66
N LEU A 144 20.84 3.15 28.50
CA LEU A 144 20.45 4.25 29.38
C LEU A 144 20.13 3.74 30.80
N ARG A 145 19.43 2.60 30.90
CA ARG A 145 19.13 1.94 32.18
C ARG A 145 20.40 1.54 32.92
N GLU A 146 21.37 0.96 32.24
CA GLU A 146 22.64 0.56 32.84
C GLU A 146 23.39 1.79 33.41
N LYS A 147 23.44 2.89 32.65
CA LYS A 147 24.05 4.15 33.10
C LYS A 147 23.34 4.74 34.33
N GLU A 148 22.01 4.72 34.35
CA GLU A 148 21.23 5.18 35.50
C GLU A 148 21.50 4.32 36.75
N VAL A 149 21.51 2.99 36.60
CA VAL A 149 21.80 2.06 37.70
C VAL A 149 23.21 2.27 38.25
N LEU A 150 24.21 2.45 37.38
CA LEU A 150 25.59 2.75 37.78
C LEU A 150 25.67 4.08 38.55
N ALA A 151 25.00 5.13 38.05
CA ALA A 151 24.99 6.43 38.70
C ALA A 151 24.33 6.38 40.09
N LEU A 152 23.20 5.66 40.24
CA LEU A 152 22.52 5.45 41.52
C LEU A 152 23.41 4.66 42.50
N THR A 153 24.10 3.64 42.02
CA THR A 153 25.01 2.82 42.84
C THR A 153 26.20 3.65 43.34
N GLN A 154 26.81 4.47 42.48
CA GLN A 154 27.90 5.36 42.88
C GLN A 154 27.44 6.41 43.90
N ALA A 155 26.25 6.99 43.71
CA ALA A 155 25.68 7.94 44.68
C ALA A 155 25.44 7.28 46.04
N ALA A 156 24.88 6.07 46.07
CA ALA A 156 24.68 5.30 47.29
C ALA A 156 26.02 4.97 48.00
N GLN A 157 27.03 4.51 47.26
CA GLN A 157 28.36 4.26 47.81
C GLN A 157 29.00 5.53 48.39
N GLY A 158 28.88 6.66 47.69
CA GLY A 158 29.39 7.95 48.16
C GLY A 158 28.76 8.39 49.48
N LEU A 159 27.43 8.23 49.62
CA LEU A 159 26.72 8.51 50.87
C LEU A 159 27.19 7.61 52.02
N THR A 160 27.39 6.32 51.75
CA THR A 160 27.89 5.37 52.76
C THR A 160 29.28 5.75 53.27
N VAL A 161 30.19 6.14 52.37
CA VAL A 161 31.55 6.58 52.74
C VAL A 161 31.53 7.85 53.61
N LEU A 162 30.61 8.79 53.32
CA LEU A 162 30.45 10.00 54.13
C LEU A 162 29.92 9.70 55.53
N LEU A 163 28.97 8.76 55.66
CA LEU A 163 28.44 8.32 56.96
C LEU A 163 29.48 7.57 57.79
N GLN A 164 30.41 6.84 57.17
CA GLN A 164 31.47 6.10 57.87
C GLN A 164 32.62 7.00 58.40
N LYS A 165 32.68 8.27 57.95
CA LYS A 165 33.75 9.21 58.28
C LYS A 165 33.39 10.17 59.43
N GLN A 166 32.17 10.09 59.94
CA GLN A 166 31.70 10.75 61.17
C GLN A 166 31.73 9.77 62.34
#